data_AF-A0A7V4J1L8-F1
#
_entry.id   AF-A0A7V4J1L8-F1
#
_cell.length_a   1.000
_cell.length_b   1.000
_cell.length_c   1.000
_cell.angle_alpha   90.00
_cell.angle_beta   90.00
_cell.angle_gamma   90.00
#
_symmetry.space_group_name_H-M   'P 1'
#
loop_
_entity.id
_entity.type
_entity.pdbx_description
1 polymer ?
#
loop_
_entity_poly.entity_id
_entity_poly.type
_entity_poly.pdbx_seq_one_letter_code
_entity_poly.pdbx_strand_id
1 'polypeptide(L)'
;MVTNNKSGQAMVELIVALVAIMAIIAALLQITSLGLTDTHVLLMARKDASSKSILPIQTLSSAGYLKTWEEGADSSSYTVDDIAIEDEPLSFINMIVNKASADEAGWELYGTLHNNPFGMLRSSFNPSSVFGFVQGEHSESVVLLPATRHLLYNADVITLKSRVWLVRINDVY
;
A
#
# COMPACT_ATOMS: atom_id res chain seq x y z
N MET A 1 33.90 -7.49 -50.72
CA MET A 1 33.41 -8.61 -49.91
C MET A 1 34.15 -8.54 -48.58
N VAL A 2 33.57 -7.86 -47.59
CA VAL A 2 34.20 -7.65 -46.29
C VAL A 2 33.97 -8.92 -45.47
N THR A 3 35.03 -9.67 -45.20
CA THR A 3 34.97 -10.81 -44.29
C THR A 3 34.82 -10.26 -42.88
N ASN A 4 33.58 -10.23 -42.37
CA ASN A 4 33.31 -9.88 -40.99
C ASN A 4 34.08 -10.84 -40.06
N ASN A 5 34.97 -10.28 -39.25
CA ASN A 5 35.72 -11.01 -38.22
C ASN A 5 34.76 -11.59 -37.18
N LYS A 6 34.34 -12.84 -37.37
CA LYS A 6 33.49 -13.58 -36.42
C LYS A 6 34.24 -14.08 -35.17
N SER A 7 35.57 -13.91 -35.10
CA SER A 7 36.40 -14.55 -34.06
C SER A 7 36.34 -13.90 -32.67
N GLY A 8 35.56 -12.84 -32.47
CA GLY A 8 35.29 -12.24 -31.15
C GLY A 8 33.81 -12.14 -30.79
N GLN A 9 32.91 -12.26 -31.77
CA GLN A 9 31.48 -12.08 -31.58
C GLN A 9 30.89 -13.17 -30.68
N ALA A 10 31.26 -14.43 -30.89
CA ALA A 10 30.78 -15.54 -30.06
C ALA A 10 31.19 -15.41 -28.58
N MET A 11 32.37 -14.84 -28.31
CA MET A 11 32.84 -14.59 -26.95
C MET A 11 32.06 -13.47 -26.29
N VAL A 12 31.79 -12.38 -27.03
CA VAL A 12 30.98 -11.26 -26.54
C VAL A 12 29.54 -11.72 -26.28
N GLU A 13 28.92 -12.47 -27.19
CA GLU A 13 27.57 -13.03 -27.02
C GLU A 13 27.48 -13.94 -25.80
N LEU A 14 28.51 -14.78 -25.56
CA LEU A 14 28.57 -15.63 -24.37
C LEU A 14 28.64 -14.80 -23.08
N ILE A 15 29.47 -13.75 -23.05
CA ILE A 15 29.59 -12.86 -21.88
C ILE A 15 28.27 -12.14 -21.63
N VAL A 16 27.64 -11.60 -22.67
CA VAL A 16 26.35 -10.92 -22.57
C VAL A 16 25.27 -11.87 -22.06
N ALA A 17 25.20 -13.09 -22.59
CA ALA A 17 24.27 -14.11 -22.14
C ALA A 17 24.51 -14.49 -20.66
N LEU A 18 25.77 -14.60 -20.24
CA LEU A 18 26.12 -14.90 -18.86
C LEU A 18 25.70 -13.78 -17.90
N VAL A 19 25.95 -12.52 -18.28
CA VAL A 19 25.51 -11.34 -17.50
C VAL A 19 23.98 -11.29 -17.41
N ALA A 20 23.27 -11.57 -18.49
CA ALA A 20 21.81 -11.61 -18.49
C ALA A 20 21.27 -12.71 -17.55
N ILE A 21 21.83 -13.91 -17.59
CA ILE A 21 21.46 -15.01 -16.68
C ILE A 21 21.74 -14.61 -15.22
N MET A 22 22.90 -14.01 -14.95
CA MET A 22 23.25 -13.54 -13.61
C MET A 22 22.30 -12.46 -13.10
N ALA A 23 21.90 -11.51 -13.95
CA ALA A 23 20.93 -10.49 -13.62
C ALA A 23 19.56 -11.09 -13.26
N ILE A 24 19.10 -12.08 -14.02
CA ILE A 24 17.82 -12.78 -13.75
C ILE A 24 17.88 -13.53 -12.42
N ILE A 25 18.95 -14.29 -12.16
CA ILE A 25 19.10 -15.04 -10.91
C ILE A 25 19.14 -14.08 -9.72
N ALA A 26 19.91 -12.99 -9.82
CA ALA A 26 19.98 -11.97 -8.77
C ALA A 26 18.61 -11.30 -8.52
N ALA A 27 17.86 -10.99 -9.59
CA ALA A 27 16.51 -10.45 -9.48
C ALA A 27 15.58 -11.39 -8.72
N LEU A 28 15.55 -12.68 -9.08
CA LEU A 28 14.69 -13.68 -8.43
C LEU A 28 15.01 -13.85 -6.93
N LEU A 29 16.29 -13.90 -6.59
CA LEU A 29 16.72 -13.96 -5.19
C LEU A 29 16.34 -12.69 -4.43
N GLN A 30 16.51 -11.52 -5.03
CA GLN A 30 16.14 -10.26 -4.41
C GLN A 30 14.63 -10.16 -4.19
N ILE A 31 13.81 -10.52 -5.19
CA ILE A 31 12.35 -10.50 -5.10
C ILE A 31 11.88 -11.40 -3.94
N THR A 32 12.49 -12.57 -3.80
CA THR A 32 12.16 -13.48 -2.68
C THR A 32 12.49 -12.84 -1.33
N SER A 33 13.66 -12.21 -1.19
CA SER A 33 14.04 -11.50 0.04
C SER A 33 13.08 -10.35 0.35
N LEU A 34 12.70 -9.56 -0.66
CA LEU A 34 11.76 -8.46 -0.51
C LEU A 34 10.37 -8.96 -0.10
N GLY A 35 9.87 -10.04 -0.71
CA GLY A 35 8.56 -10.61 -0.37
C GLY A 35 8.49 -11.16 1.06
N LEU A 36 9.57 -11.77 1.55
CA LEU A 36 9.66 -12.21 2.94
C LEU A 36 9.62 -11.02 3.91
N THR A 37 10.40 -9.98 3.64
CA THR A 37 10.39 -8.77 4.48
C THR A 37 9.06 -8.02 4.37
N ASP A 38 8.44 -7.93 3.20
CA ASP A 38 7.12 -7.31 3.04
C ASP A 38 6.06 -8.00 3.91
N THR A 39 6.02 -9.34 3.87
CA THR A 39 5.13 -10.13 4.72
C THR A 39 5.41 -9.87 6.20
N HIS A 40 6.68 -9.82 6.60
CA HIS A 40 7.07 -9.54 7.98
C HIS A 40 6.64 -8.14 8.43
N VAL A 41 6.90 -7.12 7.62
CA VAL A 41 6.54 -5.73 7.88
C VAL A 41 5.03 -5.57 8.01
N LEU A 42 4.26 -6.22 7.13
CA LEU A 42 2.80 -6.26 7.21
C LEU A 42 2.32 -6.91 8.51
N LEU A 43 2.90 -8.06 8.91
CA LEU A 43 2.54 -8.74 10.15
C LEU A 43 2.85 -7.89 11.38
N MET A 44 3.99 -7.20 11.40
CA MET A 44 4.37 -6.31 12.50
C MET A 44 3.48 -5.06 12.58
N ALA A 45 3.15 -4.45 11.45
CA ALA A 45 2.19 -3.35 11.39
C ALA A 45 0.80 -3.79 11.89
N ARG A 46 0.36 -5.00 11.51
CA ARG A 46 -0.91 -5.57 12.00
C ARG A 46 -0.88 -5.87 13.49
N LYS A 47 0.24 -6.40 14.01
CA LYS A 47 0.43 -6.64 15.44
C LYS A 47 0.35 -5.34 16.24
N ASP A 48 0.96 -4.27 15.75
CA ASP A 48 0.88 -2.94 16.34
C ASP A 48 -0.55 -2.37 16.30
N ALA A 49 -1.26 -2.49 15.18
CA ALA A 49 -2.66 -2.09 15.09
C ALA A 49 -3.55 -2.90 16.06
N SER A 50 -3.30 -4.21 16.17
CA SER A 50 -4.07 -5.11 17.03
C SER A 50 -3.88 -4.79 18.51
N SER A 51 -2.66 -4.48 18.95
CA SER A 51 -2.41 -4.10 20.36
C SER A 51 -3.16 -2.82 20.73
N LYS A 52 -3.24 -1.87 19.80
CA LYS A 52 -4.00 -0.62 19.96
C LYS A 52 -5.52 -0.83 19.92
N SER A 53 -6.01 -1.80 19.14
CA SER A 53 -7.46 -2.05 18.96
C SER A 53 -8.19 -2.50 20.24
N ILE A 54 -7.44 -3.01 21.22
CA ILE A 54 -7.96 -3.50 22.50
C ILE A 54 -7.85 -2.42 23.60
N LEU A 55 -7.10 -1.33 23.35
CA LEU A 55 -6.92 -0.31 24.37
C LEU A 55 -8.24 0.44 24.67
N PRO A 56 -8.48 0.79 25.95
CA PRO A 56 -9.65 1.56 26.35
C PRO A 56 -9.56 3.04 25.94
N ILE A 57 -8.39 3.50 25.51
CA ILE A 57 -8.13 4.89 25.11
C ILE A 57 -8.31 5.00 23.59
N GLN A 58 -9.08 6.00 23.16
CA GLN A 58 -9.23 6.36 21.75
C GLN A 58 -7.88 6.83 21.19
N THR A 59 -7.14 5.93 20.55
CA THR A 59 -6.04 6.33 19.66
C THR A 59 -6.67 6.71 18.33
N LEU A 60 -7.19 7.94 18.27
CA LEU A 60 -7.70 8.53 17.04
C LEU A 60 -6.54 8.60 16.05
N SER A 61 -6.53 7.72 15.07
CA SER A 61 -5.71 7.93 13.89
C SER A 61 -6.62 8.32 12.73
N SER A 62 -6.28 9.41 12.06
CA SER A 62 -7.00 9.85 10.88
C SER A 62 -6.46 9.09 9.69
N ALA A 63 -7.27 8.19 9.11
CA ALA A 63 -6.96 7.66 7.81
C ALA A 63 -7.05 8.83 6.83
N GLY A 64 -5.92 9.16 6.21
CA GLY A 64 -5.95 10.02 5.04
C GLY A 64 -6.80 9.34 3.98
N TYR A 65 -7.58 10.13 3.25
CA TYR A 65 -8.16 9.64 2.01
C TYR A 65 -7.01 9.42 1.01
N LEU A 66 -7.22 8.50 0.07
CA LEU A 66 -6.24 8.26 -0.98
C LEU A 66 -6.33 9.44 -1.94
N LYS A 67 -5.41 10.40 -1.77
CA LYS A 67 -5.32 11.67 -2.53
C LYS A 67 -5.28 11.48 -4.03
N THR A 68 -4.56 10.45 -4.41
CA THR A 68 -4.18 9.95 -5.72
C THR A 68 -3.14 8.87 -5.44
N TRP A 69 -2.87 7.98 -6.40
CA TRP A 69 -1.58 7.30 -6.40
C TRP A 69 -0.57 8.32 -6.92
N GLU A 70 0.09 9.06 -6.02
CA GLU A 70 1.21 9.90 -6.43
C GLU A 70 2.17 9.00 -7.22
N GLU A 71 2.43 9.35 -8.47
CA GLU A 71 3.39 8.60 -9.25
C GLU A 71 4.70 8.53 -8.46
N GLY A 72 5.37 7.38 -8.50
CA GLY A 72 6.67 7.24 -7.86
C GLY A 72 7.67 8.26 -8.43
N ALA A 73 8.91 8.26 -7.93
CA ALA A 73 9.96 9.11 -8.48
C ALA A 73 10.20 8.89 -10.00
N ASP A 74 9.59 7.87 -10.59
CA ASP A 74 9.61 7.50 -12.00
C ASP A 74 8.41 8.01 -12.81
N SER A 75 7.46 8.72 -12.21
CA SER A 75 6.27 9.25 -12.89
C SER A 75 5.41 8.18 -13.60
N SER A 76 5.45 6.94 -13.13
CA SER A 76 4.70 5.83 -13.74
C SER A 76 3.30 5.70 -13.15
N SER A 77 2.29 5.62 -14.01
CA SER A 77 0.93 5.20 -13.63
C SER A 77 0.91 3.74 -13.19
N TYR A 78 0.28 3.43 -12.05
CA TYR A 78 0.22 2.07 -11.51
C TYR A 78 -0.61 1.09 -12.37
N THR A 79 -1.71 1.54 -12.98
CA THR A 79 -2.47 0.81 -14.01
C THR A 79 -3.01 1.74 -15.10
N VAL A 80 -3.41 1.19 -16.26
CA VAL A 80 -3.87 1.95 -17.44
C VAL A 80 -5.29 2.51 -17.26
N ASP A 81 -6.08 1.93 -16.36
CA ASP A 81 -7.48 2.24 -16.10
C ASP A 81 -7.72 3.03 -14.80
N ASP A 82 -6.65 3.42 -14.09
CA ASP A 82 -6.77 4.23 -12.87
C ASP A 82 -7.04 5.71 -13.19
N ILE A 83 -8.15 6.24 -12.65
CA ILE A 83 -8.45 7.67 -12.63
C ILE A 83 -8.25 8.16 -11.21
N ALA A 84 -7.32 9.10 -11.00
CA ALA A 84 -7.15 9.77 -9.72
C ALA A 84 -8.42 10.58 -9.39
N ILE A 85 -9.12 10.21 -8.32
CA ILE A 85 -10.20 11.01 -7.74
C ILE A 85 -9.57 11.80 -6.59
N GLU A 86 -9.57 13.12 -6.70
CA GLU A 86 -9.00 14.00 -5.69
C GLU A 86 -9.69 13.85 -4.32
N ASP A 87 -8.87 14.13 -3.31
CA ASP A 87 -9.06 13.96 -1.87
C ASP A 87 -10.19 14.81 -1.28
N GLU A 88 -11.44 14.42 -1.48
CA GLU A 88 -12.55 15.11 -0.82
C GLU A 88 -13.36 14.19 0.11
N PRO A 89 -13.39 14.49 1.42
CA PRO A 89 -14.33 13.88 2.36
C PRO A 89 -15.79 13.92 1.88
N LEU A 90 -16.17 14.94 1.12
CA LEU A 90 -17.47 15.07 0.47
C LEU A 90 -17.73 13.97 -0.57
N SER A 91 -16.69 13.54 -1.30
CA SER A 91 -16.79 12.46 -2.28
C SER A 91 -17.12 11.13 -1.60
N PHE A 92 -16.46 10.82 -0.47
CA PHE A 92 -16.80 9.64 0.33
C PHE A 92 -18.25 9.67 0.83
N ILE A 93 -18.71 10.82 1.31
CA ILE A 93 -20.10 10.99 1.74
C ILE A 93 -21.06 10.76 0.56
N ASN A 94 -20.79 11.34 -0.61
CA ASN A 94 -21.68 11.25 -1.77
C ASN A 94 -21.67 9.88 -2.46
N MET A 95 -20.50 9.24 -2.56
CA MET A 95 -20.33 7.99 -3.28
C MET A 95 -20.63 6.75 -2.43
N ILE A 96 -20.30 6.80 -1.14
CA ILE A 96 -20.42 5.64 -0.24
C ILE A 96 -21.55 5.87 0.77
N VAL A 97 -21.45 6.92 1.60
CA VAL A 97 -22.38 7.10 2.73
C VAL A 97 -23.79 7.27 2.22
N ASN A 98 -24.07 8.27 1.39
CA ASN A 98 -25.41 8.59 0.87
C ASN A 98 -26.05 7.43 0.10
N LYS A 99 -25.26 6.51 -0.48
CA LYS A 99 -25.75 5.31 -1.17
C LYS A 99 -26.16 4.17 -0.22
N ALA A 100 -25.85 4.27 1.07
CA ALA A 100 -26.24 3.27 2.06
C ALA A 100 -27.75 3.25 2.34
N SER A 101 -28.48 4.32 2.00
CA SER A 101 -29.94 4.38 2.03
C SER A 101 -30.49 4.54 0.61
N ALA A 102 -31.66 3.97 0.34
CA ALA A 102 -32.34 4.12 -0.95
C ALA A 102 -32.89 5.55 -1.15
N ASP A 103 -33.30 6.22 -0.07
CA ASP A 103 -33.91 7.54 -0.08
C ASP A 103 -33.70 8.29 1.26
N GLU A 104 -34.20 9.53 1.33
CA GLU A 104 -34.12 10.38 2.52
C GLU A 104 -34.95 9.82 3.69
N ALA A 105 -36.07 9.15 3.41
CA ALA A 105 -36.90 8.52 4.43
C ALA A 105 -36.16 7.39 5.17
N GLY A 106 -35.31 6.62 4.47
CA GLY A 106 -34.42 5.65 5.09
C GLY A 106 -33.38 6.29 6.02
N TRP A 107 -32.91 7.51 5.71
CA TRP A 107 -32.03 8.26 6.61
C TRP A 107 -32.73 8.77 7.85
N GLU A 108 -33.99 9.19 7.75
CA GLU A 108 -34.80 9.55 8.93
C GLU A 108 -34.93 8.37 9.89
N LEU A 109 -35.16 7.16 9.37
CA LEU A 109 -35.14 5.91 10.14
C LEU A 109 -33.78 5.67 10.84
N TYR A 110 -32.66 5.83 10.14
CA TYR A 110 -31.33 5.73 10.75
C TYR A 110 -31.10 6.75 11.86
N GLY A 111 -31.70 7.95 11.77
CA GLY A 111 -31.64 8.98 12.80
C GLY A 111 -32.43 8.65 14.08
N THR A 112 -33.40 7.73 14.00
CA THR A 112 -34.14 7.26 15.19
C THR A 112 -33.39 6.22 16.02
N LEU A 113 -32.33 5.63 15.46
CA LEU A 113 -31.50 4.63 16.15
C LEU A 113 -30.55 5.33 17.14
N HIS A 114 -30.64 4.95 18.41
CA HIS A 114 -29.75 5.46 19.45
C HIS A 114 -28.30 5.00 19.19
N ASN A 115 -27.32 5.90 19.32
CA ASN A 115 -25.90 5.65 19.08
C ASN A 115 -25.58 5.00 17.72
N ASN A 116 -26.20 5.49 16.65
CA ASN A 116 -25.95 4.97 15.32
C ASN A 116 -24.73 5.64 14.63
N PRO A 117 -23.61 4.93 14.44
CA PRO A 117 -22.44 5.49 13.76
C PRO A 117 -22.70 5.86 12.30
N PHE A 118 -23.66 5.21 11.63
CA PHE A 118 -23.99 5.51 10.23
C PHE A 118 -24.60 6.90 10.07
N GLY A 119 -25.39 7.36 11.04
CA GLY A 119 -25.89 8.74 11.05
C GLY A 119 -24.77 9.77 11.19
N MET A 120 -23.76 9.45 12.01
CA MET A 120 -22.61 10.34 12.23
C MET A 120 -21.70 10.45 11.00
N LEU A 121 -21.63 9.42 10.14
CA LEU A 121 -20.85 9.44 8.90
C LEU A 121 -21.36 10.48 7.89
N ARG A 122 -22.67 10.78 7.89
CA ARG A 122 -23.26 11.77 6.97
C ARG A 122 -22.84 13.20 7.32
N SER A 123 -22.48 13.43 8.58
CA SER A 123 -22.03 14.73 9.12
C SER A 123 -20.53 14.79 9.42
N SER A 124 -19.79 13.69 9.23
CA SER A 124 -18.37 13.62 9.58
C SER A 124 -17.49 13.53 8.33
N PHE A 125 -16.55 14.45 8.22
CA PHE A 125 -15.50 14.40 7.20
C PHE A 125 -14.38 13.40 7.54
N ASN A 126 -14.40 12.83 8.75
CA ASN A 126 -13.43 11.86 9.22
C ASN A 126 -14.12 10.53 9.56
N PRO A 127 -14.28 9.62 8.58
CA PRO A 127 -14.91 8.32 8.80
C PRO A 127 -14.06 7.43 9.69
N SER A 128 -12.73 7.55 9.66
CA SER A 128 -11.85 6.78 10.54
C SER A 128 -12.10 7.05 12.02
N SER A 129 -12.42 8.29 12.41
CA SER A 129 -12.79 8.59 13.81
C SER A 129 -14.18 8.06 14.16
N VAL A 130 -15.12 8.04 13.21
CA VAL A 130 -16.48 7.52 13.42
C VAL A 130 -16.49 6.00 13.57
N PHE A 131 -15.74 5.29 12.74
CA PHE A 131 -15.60 3.83 12.83
C PHE A 131 -14.60 3.37 13.91
N GLY A 132 -13.90 4.31 14.56
CA GLY A 132 -12.91 3.99 15.57
C GLY A 132 -11.74 3.17 15.01
N PHE A 133 -11.23 3.53 13.83
CA PHE A 133 -10.07 2.87 13.28
C PHE A 133 -8.81 3.19 14.08
N VAL A 134 -8.01 2.17 14.31
CA VAL A 134 -6.67 2.27 14.90
C VAL A 134 -5.62 1.94 13.85
N GLN A 135 -4.51 2.66 13.90
CA GLN A 135 -3.41 2.50 12.96
C GLN A 135 -2.22 1.78 13.60
N GLY A 136 -1.69 0.80 12.87
CA GLY A 136 -0.36 0.26 13.08
C GLY A 136 0.57 0.54 11.90
N GLU A 137 1.85 0.73 12.18
CA GLU A 137 2.86 1.01 11.16
C GLU A 137 4.17 0.29 11.50
N HIS A 138 4.84 -0.23 10.47
CA HIS A 138 6.18 -0.79 10.60
C HIS A 138 7.00 -0.50 9.36
N SER A 139 8.33 -0.44 9.51
CA SER A 139 9.25 -0.25 8.38
C SER A 139 10.53 -1.03 8.63
N GLU A 140 11.04 -1.66 7.58
CA GLU A 140 12.25 -2.47 7.61
C GLU A 140 13.07 -2.25 6.34
N SER A 141 14.39 -2.28 6.47
CA SER A 141 15.32 -2.02 5.38
C SER A 141 15.97 -3.33 4.91
N VAL A 142 15.88 -3.61 3.62
CA VAL A 142 16.47 -4.80 2.98
C VAL A 142 17.71 -4.37 2.21
N VAL A 143 18.86 -4.98 2.54
CA VAL A 143 20.11 -4.76 1.81
C VAL A 143 20.03 -5.44 0.44
N LEU A 144 20.41 -4.70 -0.60
CA LEU A 144 20.42 -5.22 -1.97
C LEU A 144 21.67 -6.07 -2.22
N LEU A 145 21.48 -7.21 -2.88
CA LEU A 145 22.59 -8.04 -3.37
C LEU A 145 23.50 -7.22 -4.29
N PRO A 146 24.82 -7.45 -4.30
CA PRO A 146 25.74 -6.68 -5.16
C PRO A 146 25.34 -6.70 -6.64
N ALA A 147 24.91 -7.86 -7.15
CA ALA A 147 24.44 -7.98 -8.53
C ALA A 147 23.19 -7.13 -8.78
N THR A 148 22.22 -7.12 -7.87
CA THR A 148 21.02 -6.28 -7.96
C THR A 148 21.37 -4.79 -7.91
N ARG A 149 22.26 -4.39 -7.00
CA ARG A 149 22.73 -3.01 -6.84
C ARG A 149 23.47 -2.47 -8.07
N HIS A 150 24.20 -3.32 -8.77
CA HIS A 150 25.03 -2.86 -9.88
C HIS A 150 24.39 -3.10 -11.25
N LEU A 151 23.50 -4.09 -11.37
CA LEU A 151 22.87 -4.44 -12.64
C LEU A 151 21.44 -3.93 -12.79
N LEU A 152 20.70 -3.73 -11.69
CA LEU A 152 19.26 -3.44 -11.73
C LEU A 152 18.91 -2.09 -11.10
N TYR A 153 19.42 -1.81 -9.90
CA TYR A 153 19.07 -0.61 -9.12
C TYR A 153 20.31 0.06 -8.58
N ASN A 154 20.54 1.34 -8.84
CA ASN A 154 21.67 2.08 -8.25
C ASN A 154 21.38 2.49 -6.77
N ALA A 155 21.11 1.51 -5.91
CA ALA A 155 20.78 1.70 -4.50
C ALA A 155 21.36 0.56 -3.64
N ASP A 156 21.76 0.87 -2.41
CA ASP A 156 22.32 -0.12 -1.48
C ASP A 156 21.22 -0.87 -0.69
N VAL A 157 20.08 -0.21 -0.48
CA VAL A 157 19.01 -0.64 0.42
C VAL A 157 17.65 -0.24 -0.17
N ILE A 158 16.64 -1.09 0.01
CA ILE A 158 15.24 -0.74 -0.19
C ILE A 158 14.54 -0.77 1.17
N THR A 159 13.83 0.31 1.51
CA THR A 159 13.01 0.37 2.73
C THR A 159 11.57 -0.01 2.38
N LEU A 160 11.08 -1.05 3.03
CA LEU A 160 9.69 -1.47 2.96
C LEU A 160 8.93 -0.88 4.14
N LYS A 161 7.74 -0.35 3.88
CA LYS A 161 6.88 0.27 4.87
C LYS A 161 5.46 -0.23 4.70
N SER A 162 4.87 -0.71 5.78
CA SER A 162 3.46 -1.09 5.81
C SER A 162 2.70 -0.30 6.87
N ARG A 163 1.49 0.12 6.51
CA ARG A 163 0.54 0.81 7.38
C ARG A 163 -0.78 0.06 7.30
N VAL A 164 -1.28 -0.37 8.46
CA VAL A 164 -2.50 -1.17 8.57
C VAL A 164 -3.50 -0.44 9.45
N TRP A 165 -4.76 -0.49 9.04
CA TRP A 165 -5.91 0.04 9.78
C TRP A 165 -6.79 -1.11 10.24
N LEU A 166 -7.15 -1.14 11.54
CA LEU A 166 -8.08 -2.11 12.11
C LEU A 166 -9.21 -1.40 12.85
N VAL A 167 -10.36 -2.06 12.97
CA VAL A 167 -11.47 -1.59 13.80
C VAL A 167 -11.14 -1.81 15.27
N ARG A 168 -11.48 -0.84 16.13
CA ARG A 168 -11.41 -1.02 17.59
C ARG A 168 -12.43 -2.05 18.05
N ILE A 169 -12.01 -2.99 18.89
CA ILE A 169 -12.86 -4.11 19.35
C ILE A 169 -13.24 -4.02 20.84
N ASN A 170 -12.66 -3.08 21.58
CA ASN A 170 -12.91 -2.95 23.03
C ASN A 170 -14.36 -2.60 23.39
N ASP A 171 -15.12 -1.97 22.49
CA ASP A 171 -16.51 -1.55 22.73
C ASP A 171 -17.52 -2.50 22.06
N VAL A 172 -17.07 -3.66 21.57
CA VAL A 172 -17.90 -4.66 20.84
C VAL A 172 -18.45 -5.75 21.79
N TYR A 173 -18.19 -5.64 23.10
CA TYR A 173 -18.70 -6.55 24.14
C TYR A 173 -19.44 -5.79 25.24
#